data_AF-A0A8T5KWF9-F1
#
_entry.id   AF-A0A8T5KWF9-F1
#
_cell.length_a   1.000
_cell.length_b   1.000
_cell.length_c   1.000
_cell.angle_alpha   90.00
_cell.angle_beta   90.00
_cell.angle_gamma   90.00
#
_symmetry.space_group_name_H-M   'P 1'
#
loop_
_entity.id
_entity.type
_entity.pdbx_description
1 polymer ?
#
loop_
_entity_poly.entity_id
_entity_poly.type
_entity_poly.pdbx_seq_one_letter_code
_entity_poly.pdbx_strand_id
1 'polypeptide(L)'
;MEKEAVEQYLSGNWESILTGSVGGALIALGVMFALLVFLAIYIYSALAWLTIARKLKYKYPWLAWIPIVNCVLILQLGGFHWAWIFLILVPILGWIPLFVICIIATWRIFEKRRYPGWFSLSMIVPKVGGILYLIAIGFVAWKDKKKR
;
A
#
# COMPACT_ATOMS: atom_id res chain seq x y z
N MET A 1 -20.57 56.51 11.50
CA MET A 1 -19.25 56.26 12.12
C MET A 1 -19.26 55.02 13.01
N GLU A 2 -19.90 54.99 14.18
CA GLU A 2 -19.83 53.81 15.08
C GLU A 2 -20.56 52.57 14.52
N LYS A 3 -21.76 52.74 13.96
CA LYS A 3 -22.53 51.64 13.36
C LYS A 3 -21.82 50.98 12.17
N GLU A 4 -21.18 51.78 11.32
CA GLU A 4 -20.43 51.30 10.16
C GLU A 4 -19.19 50.49 10.56
N ALA A 5 -18.49 50.91 11.63
CA ALA A 5 -17.35 50.18 12.17
C ALA A 5 -17.77 48.82 12.78
N VAL A 6 -18.93 48.79 13.46
CA VAL A 6 -19.50 47.55 14.00
C VAL A 6 -19.92 46.61 12.87
N GLU A 7 -20.60 47.11 11.83
CA GLU A 7 -20.99 46.29 10.67
C GLU A 7 -19.78 45.73 9.92
N GLN A 8 -18.73 46.54 9.74
CA GLN A 8 -17.48 46.11 9.09
C GLN A 8 -16.73 45.06 9.92
N TYR A 9 -16.71 45.18 11.25
CA TYR A 9 -16.10 44.18 12.13
C TYR A 9 -16.88 42.85 12.10
N LEU A 10 -18.21 42.93 12.13
CA LEU A 10 -19.07 41.74 12.07
C LEU A 10 -18.95 41.02 10.72
N SER A 11 -18.96 41.75 9.60
CA SER A 11 -18.83 41.14 8.26
C SER A 11 -17.47 40.46 8.07
N GLY A 12 -16.38 41.11 8.44
CA GLY A 12 -15.03 40.52 8.38
C GLY A 12 -14.89 39.27 9.26
N ASN A 13 -15.55 39.25 10.43
CA ASN A 13 -15.56 38.08 11.29
C ASN A 13 -16.34 36.91 10.64
N TRP A 14 -17.53 37.15 10.08
CA TRP A 14 -18.30 36.12 9.38
C TRP A 14 -17.55 35.54 8.17
N GLU A 15 -16.88 36.37 7.37
CA GLU A 15 -16.07 35.91 6.23
C GLU A 15 -14.90 35.02 6.68
N SER A 16 -14.23 35.37 7.78
CA SER A 16 -13.14 34.58 8.34
C SER A 16 -13.62 33.22 8.88
N ILE A 17 -14.79 33.19 9.54
CA ILE A 17 -15.43 31.97 10.04
C ILE A 17 -15.91 31.09 8.89
N LEU A 18 -16.52 31.67 7.85
CA LEU A 18 -16.96 30.95 6.66
C LEU A 18 -15.77 30.38 5.88
N THR A 19 -14.71 31.15 5.70
CA THR A 19 -13.50 30.68 5.00
C THR A 19 -12.78 29.59 5.79
N GLY A 20 -12.66 29.74 7.12
CA GLY A 20 -12.08 28.72 8.00
C GLY A 20 -12.89 27.43 8.05
N SER A 21 -14.23 27.53 8.12
CA SER A 21 -15.12 26.36 8.13
C SER A 21 -15.16 25.62 6.81
N VAL A 22 -15.21 26.34 5.67
CA VAL A 22 -15.13 25.73 4.33
C VAL A 22 -13.76 25.07 4.12
N GLY A 23 -12.67 25.73 4.50
CA GLY A 23 -11.32 25.15 4.44
C GLY A 23 -11.19 23.88 5.27
N GLY A 24 -11.69 23.90 6.52
CA GLY A 24 -11.73 22.73 7.39
C GLY A 24 -12.56 21.57 6.83
N ALA A 25 -13.73 21.87 6.26
CA ALA A 25 -14.60 20.87 5.65
C ALA A 25 -13.95 20.21 4.42
N LEU A 26 -13.29 20.99 3.55
CA LEU A 26 -12.58 20.46 2.39
C LEU A 26 -11.40 19.57 2.78
N ILE A 27 -10.63 19.95 3.79
CA ILE A 27 -9.55 19.11 4.34
C ILE A 27 -10.12 17.81 4.90
N ALA A 28 -11.20 17.89 5.69
CA ALA A 28 -11.84 16.70 6.27
C ALA A 28 -12.36 15.74 5.19
N LEU A 29 -13.01 16.26 4.14
CA LEU A 29 -13.45 15.48 3.00
C LEU A 29 -12.27 14.86 2.24
N GLY A 30 -11.19 15.62 2.03
CA GLY A 30 -9.97 15.13 1.39
C GLY A 30 -9.32 13.99 2.18
N VAL A 31 -9.20 14.13 3.50
CA VAL A 31 -8.68 13.08 4.40
C VAL A 31 -9.59 11.84 4.37
N MET A 32 -10.91 12.03 4.46
CA MET A 32 -11.88 10.93 4.38
C MET A 32 -11.75 10.15 3.08
N PHE A 33 -11.68 10.85 1.95
CA PHE A 33 -11.49 10.24 0.64
C PHE A 33 -10.16 9.49 0.55
N ALA A 34 -9.07 10.08 1.03
CA ALA A 34 -7.75 9.43 1.06
C ALA A 34 -7.76 8.14 1.90
N LEU A 35 -8.42 8.13 3.06
CA LEU A 35 -8.58 6.95 3.90
C LEU A 35 -9.36 5.83 3.19
N LEU A 36 -10.44 6.18 2.48
CA LEU A 36 -11.22 5.22 1.70
C LEU A 36 -10.39 4.60 0.57
N VAL A 37 -9.65 5.42 -0.18
CA VAL A 37 -8.75 4.94 -1.25
C VAL A 37 -7.65 4.05 -0.69
N PHE A 38 -7.03 4.45 0.43
CA PHE A 38 -6.02 3.65 1.12
C PHE A 38 -6.57 2.30 1.56
N LEU A 39 -7.77 2.28 2.15
CA LEU A 39 -8.43 1.05 2.57
C LEU A 39 -8.77 0.13 1.39
N ALA A 40 -9.23 0.69 0.27
CA ALA A 40 -9.49 -0.07 -0.95
C ALA A 40 -8.21 -0.72 -1.50
N ILE A 41 -7.10 0.03 -1.57
CA ILE A 41 -5.79 -0.48 -2.00
C ILE A 41 -5.29 -1.58 -1.05
N TYR A 42 -5.49 -1.39 0.25
CA TYR A 42 -5.12 -2.36 1.28
C TYR A 42 -5.86 -3.69 1.11
N ILE A 43 -7.20 -3.65 1.02
CA ILE A 43 -8.03 -4.83 0.82
C ILE A 43 -7.66 -5.54 -0.48
N TYR A 44 -7.51 -4.78 -1.58
CA TYR A 44 -7.09 -5.32 -2.87
C TYR A 44 -5.76 -6.06 -2.77
N SER A 45 -4.76 -5.45 -2.14
CA SER A 45 -3.42 -6.04 -2.00
C SER A 45 -3.42 -7.29 -1.13
N ALA A 46 -4.16 -7.27 -0.02
CA ALA A 46 -4.34 -8.42 0.86
C ALA A 46 -5.02 -9.59 0.12
N LEU A 47 -6.07 -9.33 -0.65
CA LEU A 47 -6.76 -10.35 -1.45
C LEU A 47 -5.90 -10.92 -2.58
N ALA A 48 -5.09 -10.07 -3.23
CA ALA A 48 -4.16 -10.52 -4.25
C ALA A 48 -3.11 -11.48 -3.66
N TRP A 49 -2.47 -11.10 -2.54
CA TRP A 49 -1.49 -11.95 -1.85
C TRP A 49 -2.11 -13.22 -1.28
N LEU A 50 -3.31 -13.14 -0.72
CA LEU A 50 -4.09 -14.30 -0.28
C LEU A 50 -4.29 -15.31 -1.41
N THR A 51 -4.67 -14.82 -2.60
CA THR A 51 -4.90 -15.65 -3.79
C THR A 51 -3.60 -16.28 -4.28
N ILE A 52 -2.51 -15.51 -4.32
CA ILE A 52 -1.18 -16.01 -4.69
C ILE A 52 -0.74 -17.12 -3.72
N ALA A 53 -0.87 -16.89 -2.41
CA ALA A 53 -0.50 -17.86 -1.39
C ALA A 53 -1.33 -19.15 -1.48
N ARG A 54 -2.65 -19.05 -1.74
CA ARG A 54 -3.51 -20.21 -2.01
C ARG A 54 -3.05 -20.99 -3.24
N LYS A 55 -2.76 -20.30 -4.34
CA LYS A 55 -2.29 -20.92 -5.59
C LYS A 55 -0.92 -21.58 -5.46
N LEU A 56 -0.07 -21.06 -4.58
CA LEU A 56 1.22 -21.66 -4.21
C LEU A 56 1.10 -22.70 -3.07
N LYS A 57 -0.13 -23.08 -2.67
CA LYS A 57 -0.41 -24.10 -1.64
C LYS A 57 0.26 -23.82 -0.29
N TYR A 58 0.37 -22.56 0.10
CA TYR A 58 0.92 -22.18 1.39
C TYR A 58 -0.03 -22.52 2.55
N LYS A 59 0.53 -22.89 3.72
CA LYS A 59 -0.22 -23.43 4.87
C LYS A 59 -1.22 -22.43 5.47
N TYR A 60 -0.87 -21.15 5.51
CA TYR A 60 -1.69 -20.10 6.13
C TYR A 60 -1.86 -18.86 5.22
N PRO A 61 -2.62 -18.96 4.11
CA PRO A 61 -2.75 -17.86 3.16
C PRO A 61 -3.39 -16.60 3.74
N TRP A 62 -4.22 -16.74 4.77
CA TRP A 62 -4.93 -15.66 5.44
C TRP A 62 -3.98 -14.64 6.11
N LEU A 63 -2.71 -15.01 6.35
CA LEU A 63 -1.71 -14.11 6.91
C LEU A 63 -1.40 -12.91 6.02
N ALA A 64 -1.81 -12.94 4.74
CA ALA A 64 -1.71 -11.80 3.83
C ALA A 64 -2.48 -10.54 4.32
N TRP A 65 -3.45 -10.71 5.23
CA TRP A 65 -4.21 -9.60 5.82
C TRP A 65 -3.45 -8.83 6.89
N ILE A 66 -2.33 -9.32 7.42
CA ILE A 66 -1.59 -8.64 8.48
C ILE A 66 -0.30 -8.11 7.86
N PRO A 67 -0.06 -6.79 7.79
CA PRO A 67 1.07 -6.22 7.05
C PRO A 67 2.43 -6.83 7.39
N ILE A 68 2.73 -6.95 8.70
CA ILE A 68 3.99 -7.46 9.20
C ILE A 68 4.15 -8.95 8.86
N VAL A 69 3.07 -9.74 9.03
CA VAL A 69 3.10 -11.18 8.75
C VAL A 69 3.05 -11.45 7.24
N ASN A 70 2.47 -10.54 6.45
CA ASN A 70 2.49 -10.62 4.99
C ASN A 70 3.94 -10.56 4.47
N CYS A 71 4.82 -9.74 5.08
CA CYS A 71 6.25 -9.79 4.75
C CYS A 71 6.86 -11.17 4.99
N VAL A 72 6.55 -11.81 6.13
CA VAL A 72 7.00 -13.18 6.42
C VAL A 72 6.47 -14.19 5.40
N LEU A 73 5.19 -14.06 5.03
CA LEU A 73 4.55 -14.87 4.00
C LEU A 73 5.25 -14.72 2.65
N ILE A 74 5.56 -13.48 2.23
CA ILE A 74 6.29 -13.19 0.99
C ILE A 74 7.68 -13.83 1.05
N LEU A 75 8.41 -13.67 2.16
CA LEU A 75 9.73 -14.28 2.34
C LEU A 75 9.67 -15.81 2.19
N GLN A 76 8.74 -16.46 2.89
CA GLN A 76 8.59 -17.92 2.84
C GLN A 76 8.14 -18.41 1.46
N LEU A 77 7.20 -17.72 0.81
CA LEU A 77 6.79 -18.02 -0.56
C LEU A 77 7.96 -17.84 -1.56
N GLY A 78 8.84 -16.88 -1.31
CA GLY A 78 10.08 -16.65 -2.05
C GLY A 78 11.20 -17.66 -1.74
N GLY A 79 11.00 -18.57 -0.79
CA GLY A 79 11.99 -19.57 -0.37
C GLY A 79 13.05 -19.04 0.60
N PHE A 80 12.79 -17.93 1.29
CA PHE A 80 13.66 -17.38 2.33
C PHE A 80 13.19 -17.81 3.74
N HIS A 81 14.12 -17.80 4.70
CA HIS A 81 13.80 -18.06 6.11
C HIS A 81 12.95 -16.92 6.70
N TRP A 82 11.97 -17.24 7.55
CA TRP A 82 11.11 -16.24 8.19
C TRP A 82 11.86 -15.25 9.10
N ALA A 83 13.08 -15.61 9.51
CA ALA A 83 13.90 -14.85 10.46
C ALA A 83 14.45 -13.56 9.86
N TRP A 84 14.46 -13.43 8.52
CA TRP A 84 14.83 -12.18 7.86
C TRP A 84 13.94 -11.00 8.29
N ILE A 85 12.73 -11.25 8.79
CA ILE A 85 11.87 -10.19 9.34
C ILE A 85 12.47 -9.48 10.55
N PHE A 86 13.35 -10.14 11.32
CA PHE A 86 14.01 -9.54 12.49
C PHE A 86 14.92 -8.37 12.12
N LEU A 87 15.28 -8.22 10.84
CA LEU A 87 15.97 -7.02 10.35
C LEU A 87 15.19 -5.73 10.67
N ILE A 88 13.86 -5.79 10.81
CA ILE A 88 13.06 -4.62 11.18
C ILE A 88 13.42 -4.05 12.56
N LEU A 89 14.02 -4.86 13.45
CA LEU A 89 14.49 -4.44 14.78
C LEU A 89 15.74 -3.55 14.70
N VAL A 90 16.50 -3.62 13.61
CA VAL A 90 17.67 -2.78 13.38
C VAL A 90 17.24 -1.55 12.60
N PRO A 91 17.11 -0.38 13.24
CA PRO A 91 16.66 0.83 12.56
C PRO A 91 17.63 1.21 11.44
N ILE A 92 17.10 1.66 10.30
CA ILE A 92 17.82 2.13 9.10
C ILE A 92 18.58 1.00 8.37
N LEU A 93 19.55 0.37 9.02
CA LEU A 93 20.42 -0.66 8.45
C LEU A 93 19.69 -1.96 8.10
N GLY A 94 18.65 -2.33 8.84
CA GLY A 94 17.87 -3.52 8.55
C GLY A 94 16.79 -3.33 7.48
N TRP A 95 16.35 -2.09 7.26
CA TRP A 95 15.27 -1.79 6.31
C TRP A 95 15.69 -1.95 4.86
N ILE A 96 16.90 -1.51 4.51
CA ILE A 96 17.46 -1.64 3.16
C ILE A 96 17.59 -3.12 2.74
N PRO A 97 18.28 -4.01 3.47
CA PRO A 97 18.38 -5.41 3.11
C PRO A 97 17.03 -6.12 3.15
N LEU A 98 16.14 -5.79 4.10
CA LEU A 98 14.79 -6.34 4.14
C LEU A 98 14.01 -6.01 2.87
N PHE A 99 14.08 -4.77 2.39
CA PHE A 99 13.44 -4.34 1.16
C PHE A 99 13.97 -5.09 -0.06
N VAL A 100 15.30 -5.23 -0.17
CA VAL A 100 15.93 -5.98 -1.27
C VAL A 100 15.50 -7.46 -1.25
N ILE A 101 15.50 -8.10 -0.09
CA ILE A 101 15.09 -9.50 0.04
C ILE A 101 13.61 -9.66 -0.31
N CYS A 102 12.73 -8.72 0.08
CA CYS A 102 11.31 -8.73 -0.30
C CYS A 102 11.12 -8.63 -1.82
N ILE A 103 11.93 -7.84 -2.52
CA ILE A 103 11.90 -7.75 -3.99
C ILE A 103 12.31 -9.09 -4.60
N ILE A 104 13.43 -9.67 -4.15
CA ILE A 104 13.92 -10.96 -4.66
C ILE A 104 12.91 -12.09 -4.36
N ALA A 105 12.29 -12.06 -3.18
CA ALA A 105 11.24 -13.00 -2.80
C ALA A 105 10.03 -12.87 -3.74
N THR A 106 9.58 -11.64 -4.00
CA THR A 106 8.49 -11.36 -4.94
C THR A 106 8.84 -11.78 -6.37
N TRP A 107 10.08 -11.54 -6.81
CA TRP A 107 10.59 -12.00 -8.10
C TRP A 107 10.45 -13.51 -8.26
N ARG A 108 10.94 -14.28 -7.28
CA ARG A 108 10.83 -15.75 -7.28
C ARG A 108 9.37 -16.22 -7.24
N ILE A 109 8.50 -15.51 -6.53
CA ILE A 109 7.06 -15.80 -6.49
C ILE A 109 6.43 -15.61 -7.86
N PHE A 110 6.78 -14.55 -8.57
CA PHE A 110 6.30 -14.29 -9.92
C PHE A 110 6.76 -15.37 -10.89
N GLU A 111 8.03 -15.79 -10.82
CA GLU A 111 8.55 -16.90 -11.61
C GLU A 111 7.85 -18.24 -11.29
N LYS A 112 7.60 -18.53 -10.00
CA LYS A 112 6.79 -19.69 -9.57
C LYS A 112 5.38 -19.66 -10.15
N ARG A 113 4.81 -18.46 -10.30
CA ARG A 113 3.51 -18.22 -10.94
C ARG A 113 3.60 -18.08 -12.47
N ARG A 114 4.78 -18.31 -13.08
CA ARG A 114 5.05 -18.24 -14.54
C ARG A 114 4.90 -16.83 -15.13
N TYR A 115 5.13 -15.82 -14.31
CA TYR A 115 5.23 -14.42 -14.72
C TYR A 115 6.68 -13.96 -14.79
N PRO A 116 6.99 -12.96 -15.61
CA PRO A 116 8.33 -12.39 -15.63
C PRO A 116 8.67 -11.78 -14.28
N GLY A 117 9.76 -12.23 -13.66
CA GLY A 117 10.16 -11.79 -12.33
C GLY A 117 10.46 -10.28 -12.22
N TRP A 118 10.85 -9.64 -13.34
CA TRP A 118 11.09 -8.19 -13.40
C TRP A 118 9.87 -7.34 -13.06
N PHE A 119 8.66 -7.90 -13.10
CA PHE A 119 7.47 -7.23 -12.57
C PHE A 119 7.64 -6.81 -11.10
N SER A 120 8.47 -7.51 -10.32
CA SER A 120 8.78 -7.13 -8.93
C SER A 120 9.54 -5.80 -8.81
N LEU A 121 10.30 -5.42 -9.85
CA LEU A 121 11.03 -4.14 -9.89
C LEU A 121 10.10 -2.94 -9.99
N SER A 122 8.81 -3.15 -10.30
CA SER A 122 7.79 -2.08 -10.23
C SER A 122 7.81 -1.39 -8.87
N MET A 123 8.13 -2.08 -7.77
CA MET A 123 8.25 -1.48 -6.44
C MET A 123 9.31 -0.38 -6.31
N ILE A 124 10.35 -0.37 -7.17
CA ILE A 124 11.47 0.57 -7.07
C ILE A 124 11.15 1.90 -7.78
N VAL A 125 10.27 1.88 -8.79
CA VAL A 125 10.02 3.04 -9.65
C VAL A 125 9.27 4.13 -8.86
N PRO A 126 9.86 5.31 -8.65
CA PRO A 126 9.19 6.38 -7.92
C PRO A 126 7.96 6.90 -8.71
N LYS A 127 6.93 7.35 -8.00
CA LYS A 127 5.65 7.89 -8.51
C LYS A 127 4.73 6.88 -9.22
N VAL A 128 5.26 6.04 -10.10
CA VAL A 128 4.46 5.13 -10.96
C VAL A 128 4.51 3.69 -10.46
N GLY A 129 5.56 3.34 -9.71
CA GLY A 129 5.83 1.97 -9.27
C GLY A 129 4.71 1.35 -8.44
N GLY A 130 4.07 2.12 -7.56
CA GLY A 130 2.93 1.63 -6.77
C GLY A 130 1.76 1.17 -7.64
N ILE A 131 1.39 1.97 -8.65
CA ILE A 131 0.29 1.62 -9.57
C ILE A 131 0.67 0.41 -10.44
N LEU A 132 1.89 0.39 -10.98
CA LEU A 132 2.39 -0.75 -11.76
C LEU A 132 2.43 -2.03 -10.93
N TYR A 133 2.84 -1.92 -9.67
CA TYR A 133 2.87 -3.03 -8.74
C TYR A 133 1.46 -3.58 -8.49
N LEU A 134 0.48 -2.72 -8.21
CA LEU A 134 -0.91 -3.15 -8.01
C LEU A 134 -1.45 -3.90 -9.23
N ILE A 135 -1.21 -3.35 -10.42
CA ILE A 135 -1.59 -4.01 -11.69
C ILE A 135 -0.89 -5.36 -11.81
N ALA A 136 0.42 -5.41 -11.56
CA ALA A 136 1.22 -6.63 -11.66
C ALA A 136 0.75 -7.71 -10.68
N ILE A 137 0.54 -7.40 -9.40
CA ILE A 137 0.05 -8.38 -8.42
C ILE A 137 -1.36 -8.84 -8.76
N GLY A 138 -2.20 -7.97 -9.32
CA GLY A 138 -3.54 -8.35 -9.75
C GLY A 138 -3.52 -9.37 -10.89
N PHE A 139 -2.72 -9.10 -11.92
CA PHE A 139 -2.50 -10.07 -13.00
C PHE A 139 -1.94 -11.39 -12.45
N VAL A 140 -0.91 -11.32 -11.61
CA VAL A 140 -0.31 -12.52 -11.02
C VAL A 140 -1.34 -13.25 -10.15
N ALA A 141 -2.16 -12.56 -9.37
CA ALA A 141 -3.15 -13.18 -8.48
C ALA A 141 -4.24 -13.90 -9.25
N TRP A 142 -4.95 -13.21 -10.14
CA TRP A 142 -6.19 -13.72 -10.72
C TRP A 142 -6.02 -14.38 -12.09
N LYS A 143 -5.09 -13.93 -12.92
CA LYS A 143 -4.88 -14.52 -14.25
C LYS A 143 -3.96 -15.74 -14.12
N ASP A 144 -4.44 -16.91 -14.52
CA ASP A 144 -3.62 -18.11 -14.59
C ASP A 144 -3.02 -18.28 -15.98
N LYS A 145 -1.70 -18.47 -16.06
CA LYS A 145 -1.03 -18.87 -17.30
C LYS A 145 -0.99 -20.39 -17.36
N LYS A 146 -1.65 -20.97 -18.37
CA LYS A 146 -1.56 -22.41 -18.66
C LYS A 146 -0.11 -22.78 -19.01
N LYS A 147 0.29 -23.99 -18.60
CA LYS A 147 1.57 -24.61 -18.96
C LYS A 147 1.63 -24.71 -20.50
N ARG A 148 2.59 -24.04 -21.13
CA ARG A 148 3.04 -24.42 -22.47
C ARG A 148 3.93 -25.64 -22.34
#